data_AF-A0A7R7GUS9-F1
#
_entry.id   AF-A0A7R7GUS9-F1
#
_cell.length_a   1.000
_cell.length_b   1.000
_cell.length_c   1.000
_cell.angle_alpha   90.00
_cell.angle_beta   90.00
_cell.angle_gamma   90.00
#
_symmetry.space_group_name_H-M   'P 1'
#
loop_
_entity.id
_entity.type
_entity.pdbx_description
1 polymer ?
#
loop_
_entity_poly.entity_id
_entity_poly.type
_entity_poly.pdbx_seq_one_letter_code
_entity_poly.pdbx_strand_id
1 'polypeptide(L)'
;MAEDDTGQILSAWIAKEEPRTLLPTVHAGGDAHLTRHRLHRFLAWCIDSQIPELLTLAATVDTWWPEINAFIATGITNARTEGYNRLVKQVKRAACGFRNQDNSARRIRFHCTRKQRAATQTSC
;
A
#
# COMPACT_ATOMS: atom_id res chain seq x y z
N MET A 1 5.96 -35.93 6.33
CA MET A 1 5.68 -34.58 5.78
C MET A 1 4.39 -34.75 5.00
N ALA A 2 3.28 -34.16 5.44
CA ALA A 2 2.01 -34.30 4.72
C ALA A 2 2.12 -33.48 3.42
N GLU A 3 1.96 -34.14 2.28
CA GLU A 3 1.91 -33.52 0.96
C GLU A 3 0.54 -32.83 0.78
N ASP A 4 0.50 -31.73 0.03
CA ASP A 4 -0.75 -31.01 -0.24
C ASP A 4 -1.48 -31.65 -1.42
N ASP A 5 -2.33 -32.63 -1.12
CA ASP A 5 -3.14 -33.34 -2.11
C ASP A 5 -4.14 -32.42 -2.84
N THR A 6 -4.42 -31.24 -2.29
CA THR A 6 -5.38 -30.28 -2.88
C THR A 6 -4.74 -29.33 -3.88
N GLY A 7 -3.42 -29.20 -3.87
CA GLY A 7 -2.68 -28.24 -4.72
C GLY A 7 -2.95 -26.76 -4.38
N GLN A 8 -3.63 -26.47 -3.26
CA GLN A 8 -3.96 -25.10 -2.84
C GLN A 8 -2.71 -24.30 -2.48
N ILE A 9 -1.72 -24.93 -1.85
CA ILE A 9 -0.46 -24.28 -1.47
C ILE A 9 0.29 -23.83 -2.72
N LEU A 10 0.37 -24.69 -3.74
CA LEU A 10 1.00 -24.35 -5.01
C LEU A 10 0.23 -23.22 -5.70
N SER A 11 -1.09 -23.30 -5.74
CA SER A 11 -1.95 -22.29 -6.36
C SER A 11 -1.79 -20.91 -5.70
N ALA A 12 -1.75 -20.88 -4.37
CA ALA A 12 -1.52 -19.68 -3.58
C ALA A 12 -0.10 -19.12 -3.79
N TRP A 13 0.90 -19.99 -3.88
CA TRP A 13 2.27 -19.57 -4.17
C TRP A 13 2.39 -18.93 -5.55
N ILE A 14 1.80 -19.53 -6.59
CA ILE A 14 1.78 -18.97 -7.95
C ILE A 14 1.09 -17.60 -7.95
N ALA A 15 -0.09 -17.50 -7.31
CA ALA A 15 -0.83 -16.24 -7.19
C ALA A 15 0.01 -15.17 -6.48
N LYS A 16 0.81 -15.53 -5.46
CA LYS A 16 1.69 -14.60 -4.77
C LYS A 16 2.89 -14.14 -5.61
N GLU A 17 3.41 -14.99 -6.50
CA GLU A 17 4.56 -14.66 -7.34
C GLU A 17 4.19 -13.87 -8.61
N GLU A 18 3.01 -14.08 -9.19
CA GLU A 18 2.54 -13.38 -10.40
C GLU A 18 2.63 -11.83 -10.31
N PRO A 19 2.28 -11.18 -9.18
CA PRO A 19 2.49 -9.73 -8.99
C PRO A 19 3.93 -9.28 -9.21
N ARG A 20 4.94 -10.11 -8.91
CA ARG A 20 6.35 -9.76 -9.12
C ARG A 20 6.69 -9.61 -10.60
N THR A 21 5.92 -10.25 -11.49
CA THR A 21 6.05 -10.07 -12.94
C THR A 21 5.14 -8.95 -13.44
N LEU A 22 3.96 -8.76 -12.87
CA LEU A 22 3.02 -7.71 -13.23
C LEU A 22 3.55 -6.31 -12.90
N LEU A 23 3.90 -6.05 -11.64
CA LEU A 23 4.15 -4.69 -11.16
C LEU A 23 5.33 -3.98 -11.88
N PRO A 24 6.43 -4.66 -12.28
CA PRO A 24 7.48 -4.01 -13.08
C PRO A 24 7.00 -3.48 -14.43
N THR A 25 5.94 -4.05 -15.01
CA THR A 25 5.39 -3.57 -16.31
C THR A 25 4.78 -2.19 -16.22
N VAL A 26 4.50 -1.70 -15.01
CA VAL A 26 3.95 -0.37 -14.75
C VAL A 26 5.05 0.71 -14.73
N HIS A 27 6.33 0.34 -14.56
CA HIS A 27 7.41 1.31 -14.38
C HIS A 27 7.75 2.09 -15.66
N ALA A 28 8.18 3.35 -15.49
CA ALA A 28 8.33 4.43 -16.48
C ALA A 28 8.42 4.01 -17.97
N GLY A 29 7.33 4.24 -18.70
CA GLY A 29 7.14 3.87 -20.11
C GLY A 29 6.28 2.62 -20.32
N GLY A 30 5.90 1.95 -19.23
CA GLY A 30 5.15 0.70 -19.17
C GLY A 30 4.11 0.51 -20.27
N ASP A 31 4.25 -0.62 -21.00
CA ASP A 31 3.29 -1.03 -22.00
C ASP A 31 1.93 -1.31 -21.33
N ALA A 32 1.01 -0.36 -21.47
CA ALA A 32 -0.32 -0.43 -20.87
C ALA A 32 -1.10 -1.68 -21.31
N HIS A 33 -0.84 -2.19 -22.52
CA HIS A 33 -1.43 -3.45 -22.98
C HIS A 33 -0.84 -4.63 -22.23
N LEU A 34 0.49 -4.69 -22.08
CA LEU A 34 1.17 -5.73 -21.32
C LEU A 34 0.73 -5.73 -19.84
N THR A 35 0.63 -4.56 -19.21
CA THR A 35 0.14 -4.42 -17.84
C THR A 35 -1.29 -4.93 -17.70
N ARG A 36 -2.21 -4.49 -18.58
CA ARG A 36 -3.60 -4.97 -18.56
C ARG A 36 -3.68 -6.47 -18.78
N HIS A 37 -2.90 -7.00 -19.72
CA HIS A 37 -2.85 -8.43 -20.01
C HIS A 37 -2.37 -9.25 -18.81
N ARG A 38 -1.28 -8.82 -18.15
CA ARG A 38 -0.76 -9.49 -16.95
C ARG A 38 -1.70 -9.38 -15.76
N LEU A 39 -2.35 -8.24 -15.57
CA LEU A 39 -3.37 -8.08 -14.53
C LEU A 39 -4.53 -9.05 -14.76
N HIS A 40 -5.05 -9.09 -16.00
CA HIS A 40 -6.13 -10.00 -16.35
C HIS A 40 -5.73 -11.47 -16.11
N ARG A 41 -4.53 -11.88 -16.51
CA ARG A 41 -4.00 -13.23 -16.28
C ARG A 41 -3.92 -13.55 -14.78
N PHE A 42 -3.42 -12.63 -13.97
CA PHE A 42 -3.35 -12.78 -12.52
C PHE A 42 -4.76 -12.95 -11.90
N LEU A 43 -5.70 -12.07 -12.27
CA LEU A 43 -7.07 -12.13 -11.76
C LEU A 43 -7.77 -13.43 -12.19
N ALA A 44 -7.61 -13.84 -13.45
CA ALA A 44 -8.14 -15.10 -13.97
C ALA A 44 -7.59 -16.30 -13.19
N TRP A 45 -6.28 -16.35 -12.94
CA TRP A 45 -5.66 -17.41 -12.13
C TRP A 45 -6.29 -17.52 -10.73
N CYS A 46 -6.48 -16.39 -10.04
CA CYS A 46 -7.10 -16.36 -8.73
C CYS A 46 -8.59 -16.76 -8.74
N ILE A 47 -9.31 -16.44 -9.82
CA ILE A 47 -10.72 -16.82 -10.00
C ILE A 47 -10.85 -18.31 -10.30
N ASP A 48 -10.03 -18.82 -11.22
CA ASP A 48 -10.05 -20.20 -11.67
C ASP A 48 -9.61 -21.18 -10.57
N SER A 49 -8.82 -20.73 -9.59
CA SER A 49 -8.40 -21.57 -8.48
C SER A 49 -9.54 -22.00 -7.55
N GLN A 50 -10.67 -21.27 -7.53
CA GLN A 50 -11.81 -21.51 -6.62
C GLN A 50 -11.43 -21.57 -5.12
N ILE A 51 -10.32 -20.92 -4.74
CA ILE A 51 -9.83 -20.84 -3.35
C ILE A 51 -10.37 -19.53 -2.75
N PRO A 52 -11.16 -19.55 -1.65
CA PRO A 52 -11.80 -18.35 -1.09
C PRO A 52 -10.84 -17.18 -0.83
N GLU A 53 -9.63 -17.47 -0.35
CA GLU A 53 -8.59 -16.50 -0.08
C GLU A 53 -8.09 -15.83 -1.37
N LEU A 54 -7.94 -16.59 -2.46
CA LEU A 54 -7.52 -16.05 -3.75
C LEU A 54 -8.63 -15.29 -4.46
N LEU A 55 -9.89 -15.70 -4.30
CA LEU A 55 -11.04 -14.93 -4.76
C LEU A 55 -11.11 -13.56 -4.06
N THR A 56 -10.90 -13.56 -2.75
CA THR A 56 -10.87 -12.32 -1.95
C THR A 56 -9.70 -11.43 -2.37
N LEU A 57 -8.53 -12.02 -2.63
CA LEU A 57 -7.36 -11.32 -3.14
C LEU A 57 -7.65 -10.68 -4.51
N ALA A 58 -8.22 -11.42 -5.45
CA ALA A 58 -8.57 -10.92 -6.79
C ALA A 58 -9.54 -9.74 -6.69
N ALA A 59 -10.62 -9.87 -5.92
CA ALA A 59 -11.59 -8.81 -5.72
C ALA A 59 -10.95 -7.55 -5.10
N THR A 60 -10.04 -7.74 -4.13
CA THR A 60 -9.32 -6.63 -3.49
C THR A 60 -8.40 -5.94 -4.49
N VAL A 61 -7.60 -6.70 -5.25
CA VAL A 61 -6.65 -6.14 -6.21
C VAL A 61 -7.38 -5.43 -7.35
N ASP A 62 -8.46 -6.00 -7.87
CA ASP A 62 -9.26 -5.37 -8.93
C ASP A 62 -9.90 -4.05 -8.45
N THR A 63 -10.49 -4.06 -7.26
CA THR A 63 -11.11 -2.86 -6.64
C THR A 63 -10.10 -1.72 -6.47
N TRP A 64 -8.87 -2.04 -6.06
CA TRP A 64 -7.83 -1.04 -5.74
C TRP A 64 -6.79 -0.85 -6.86
N TRP A 65 -7.01 -1.46 -8.02
CA TRP A 65 -6.04 -1.41 -9.11
C TRP A 65 -5.72 0.02 -9.56
N PRO A 66 -6.68 0.95 -9.72
CA PRO A 66 -6.37 2.32 -10.11
C PRO A 66 -5.38 3.00 -9.16
N GLU A 67 -5.52 2.81 -7.85
CA GLU A 67 -4.65 3.36 -6.82
C GLU A 67 -3.27 2.69 -6.80
N ILE A 68 -3.22 1.36 -6.93
CA ILE A 68 -1.96 0.59 -7.03
C ILE A 68 -1.18 1.05 -8.26
N ASN A 69 -1.84 1.14 -9.41
CA ASN A 69 -1.25 1.58 -10.66
C ASN A 69 -0.73 3.02 -10.54
N ALA A 70 -1.53 3.93 -9.96
CA ALA A 70 -1.13 5.32 -9.74
C ALA A 70 0.10 5.42 -8.81
N PHE A 71 0.13 4.64 -7.72
CA PHE A 71 1.27 4.60 -6.80
C PHE A 71 2.56 4.16 -7.51
N ILE A 72 2.51 3.11 -8.32
CA ILE A 72 3.70 2.58 -9.00
C ILE A 72 4.16 3.49 -10.13
N ALA A 73 3.21 4.05 -10.90
CA ALA A 73 3.50 4.94 -12.02
C ALA A 73 4.08 6.28 -11.57
N THR A 74 3.58 6.84 -10.46
CA THR A 74 3.99 8.17 -9.97
C THR A 74 5.05 8.13 -8.86
N GLY A 75 5.18 7.00 -8.17
CA GLY A 75 5.96 6.90 -6.93
C GLY A 75 5.39 7.72 -5.76
N ILE A 76 4.20 8.32 -5.90
CA ILE A 76 3.60 9.15 -4.86
C ILE A 76 3.02 8.23 -3.79
N THR A 77 3.57 8.34 -2.58
CA THR A 77 3.21 7.48 -1.45
C THR A 77 2.50 8.29 -0.36
N ASN A 78 1.61 7.64 0.39
CA ASN A 78 0.98 8.24 1.57
C ASN A 78 1.94 8.35 2.78
N ALA A 79 3.21 7.95 2.64
CA ALA A 79 4.17 7.86 3.75
C ALA A 79 4.39 9.22 4.43
N ARG A 80 4.38 10.33 3.66
CA ARG A 80 4.49 11.68 4.21
C ARG A 80 3.30 12.00 5.13
N THR A 81 2.08 11.78 4.66
CA THR A 81 0.85 12.02 5.41
C THR A 81 0.76 11.10 6.63
N GLU A 82 1.13 9.82 6.49
CA GLU A 82 1.19 8.87 7.59
C GLU A 82 2.21 9.30 8.65
N GLY A 83 3.37 9.80 8.22
CA GLY A 83 4.37 10.40 9.09
C GLY A 83 3.78 11.54 9.92
N TYR A 84 3.02 12.44 9.30
CA TYR A 84 2.30 13.48 10.03
C TYR A 84 1.23 12.92 10.97
N ASN A 85 0.41 11.98 10.52
CA ASN A 85 -0.61 11.33 11.35
C ASN A 85 0.00 10.69 12.60
N ARG A 86 1.19 10.07 12.47
CA ARG A 86 1.94 9.52 13.60
C ARG A 86 2.37 10.60 14.58
N LEU A 87 2.87 11.74 14.10
CA LEU A 87 3.21 12.88 14.96
C LEU A 87 1.98 13.43 15.69
N VAL A 88 0.86 13.60 15.00
CA VAL A 88 -0.41 14.04 15.61
C VAL A 88 -0.84 13.07 16.71
N LYS A 89 -0.84 11.77 16.42
CA LYS A 89 -1.19 10.73 17.40
C LYS A 89 -0.25 10.76 18.60
N GLN A 90 1.06 11.00 18.39
CA GLN A 90 2.03 11.12 19.48
C GLN A 90 1.74 12.32 20.38
N VAL A 91 1.47 13.50 19.79
CA VAL A 91 1.11 14.71 20.55
C VAL A 91 -0.16 14.50 21.37
N LYS A 92 -1.18 13.87 20.77
CA LYS A 92 -2.43 13.53 21.47
C LYS A 92 -2.21 12.57 22.64
N ARG A 93 -1.40 11.53 22.47
CA ARG A 93 -1.07 10.58 23.54
C ARG A 93 -0.28 11.24 24.67
N ALA A 94 0.74 12.02 24.36
CA ALA A 94 1.56 12.69 25.37
C ALA A 94 0.78 13.74 26.18
N ALA A 95 -0.26 14.32 25.60
CA ALA A 95 -1.11 15.30 26.28
C ALA A 95 -2.21 14.66 27.15
N CYS A 96 -2.44 13.34 27.06
CA CYS A 96 -3.57 12.65 27.70
C CYS A 96 -4.95 13.28 27.36
N GLY A 97 -5.07 13.83 26.15
CA GLY A 97 -6.26 14.56 25.69
C GLY A 97 -6.15 16.07 25.86
N PHE A 98 -6.78 16.82 24.95
CA PHE A 98 -6.86 18.27 25.01
C PHE A 98 -8.28 18.69 25.36
N ARG A 99 -8.44 19.60 26.31
CA ARG A 99 -9.74 20.21 26.64
C ARG A 99 -10.17 21.30 25.64
N ASN A 100 -9.21 21.88 24.93
CA ASN A 100 -9.43 22.97 23.97
C ASN A 100 -8.80 22.60 22.61
N GLN A 101 -9.58 22.73 21.55
CA GLN A 101 -9.18 22.36 20.19
C GLN A 101 -8.10 23.28 19.61
N ASP A 102 -8.09 24.57 19.93
CA ASP A 102 -7.03 25.50 19.51
C ASP A 102 -5.69 25.13 20.12
N ASN A 103 -5.68 24.70 21.39
CA ASN A 103 -4.48 24.22 22.04
C ASN A 103 -3.95 22.94 21.40
N SER A 104 -4.85 22.04 20.97
CA SER A 104 -4.47 20.83 20.24
C SER A 104 -3.86 21.18 18.89
N ALA A 105 -4.48 22.09 18.13
CA ALA A 105 -4.02 22.54 16.82
C ALA A 105 -2.65 23.25 16.91
N ARG A 106 -2.47 24.17 17.87
CA ARG A 106 -1.20 24.88 18.10
C ARG A 106 -0.06 23.89 18.38
N ARG A 107 -0.30 22.91 19.25
CA ARG A 107 0.72 21.94 19.66
C ARG A 107 1.06 20.98 18.52
N ILE A 108 0.06 20.51 17.77
CA ILE A 108 0.28 19.72 16.54
C ILE A 108 1.13 20.51 15.54
N ARG A 109 0.75 21.76 15.24
CA ARG A 109 1.49 22.61 14.29
C ARG A 109 2.94 22.79 14.71
N PHE A 110 3.19 23.11 15.98
CA PHE A 110 4.55 23.25 16.51
C PHE A 110 5.40 21.98 16.28
N HIS A 111 4.85 20.80 16.59
CA HIS A 111 5.57 19.53 16.41
C HIS A 111 5.83 19.18 14.94
N CYS A 112 4.85 19.40 14.06
CA CYS A 112 5.00 19.17 12.61
C CYS A 112 6.06 20.11 12.01
N THR A 113 6.02 21.40 12.33
CA THR A 113 6.99 22.39 11.83
C THR A 113 8.40 22.10 12.36
N ARG A 114 8.55 21.72 13.63
CA ARG A 114 9.86 21.36 14.20
C ARG A 114 10.47 20.14 13.51
N LYS A 115 9.67 19.11 13.25
CA LYS A 115 10.09 17.90 12.51
C LYS A 115 10.49 18.22 11.07
N GLN A 116 9.74 19.08 10.39
CA GLN A 116 10.06 19.52 9.03
C GLN A 116 11.40 20.27 8.99
N ARG A 117 11.62 21.24 9.88
CA ARG A 117 12.88 22.00 9.95
C ARG A 117 14.09 21.10 10.20
N ALA A 118 13.96 20.14 11.12
CA ALA A 118 15.03 19.18 11.39
C ALA A 118 15.36 18.33 10.15
N ALA A 119 14.33 17.83 9.44
CA ALA A 119 14.55 17.06 8.22
C ALA A 119 15.26 17.87 7.13
N THR A 120 14.88 19.15 6.94
CA THR A 120 15.53 20.05 5.97
C THR A 120 17.00 20.30 6.30
N GLN A 121 17.36 20.44 7.59
CA GLN A 121 18.75 20.64 8.01
C GLN A 121 19.64 19.41 7.76
N THR A 122 19.09 18.20 7.83
CA THR A 122 19.86 16.95 7.66
C THR A 122 20.04 16.55 6.19
N SER A 123 19.34 17.19 5.26
CA SER A 123 19.42 16.91 3.81
C SER A 123 20.37 17.85 3.04
N CYS A 124 21.12 18.70 3.74
CA CYS A 124 22.21 19.53 3.22
C CYS A 124 23.54 18.99 3.75
#